data_AF-A0A971LFY5-F1
#
_entry.id   AF-A0A971LFY5-F1
#
_cell.length_a   1.000
_cell.length_b   1.000
_cell.length_c   1.000
_cell.angle_alpha   90.00
_cell.angle_beta   90.00
_cell.angle_gamma   90.00
#
_symmetry.space_group_name_H-M   'P 1'
#
loop_
_entity.id
_entity.type
_entity.pdbx_description
1 polymer ?
#
loop_
_entity_poly.entity_id
_entity_poly.type
_entity_poly.pdbx_seq_one_letter_code
_entity_poly.pdbx_strand_id
1 'polypeptide(L)'
;ALEGYLVASLVGLDVDIPADDATVQAFKDAGFPASYWPALRELKTKHPNWTFTPMMVNSNYSWDAIINAQNVPGRSLLPNSWSSAYKSYETASFDYKTDSWKPYDSGTWVMANKQTIGYYLDPRNWLYEDTVFMFENLKYNSALHTRAGVASILAGTFMDGTYIDNFIKAAVSSGVSPYHLAARSRIEVVVPGGGGSGSVTGTYVDPYKGLDLTGHYNFYNIGAFQGDHPIRNGLEYALYGPDRKPEQTATDNEYLIPWKLPDRAIVGGANFIGKSYINKNQQTIYLQKFDLDDQYDGVFWHQYMGNLYAPVHEGRTTYKAFMNMNQLNNSFEFIIPVIAGMPEAPVPEPTDARSRNPWIKTLDVSGLALNKPFDPAVTEYSMTLNHEITSTTITASPVNGKATITGTGTYSIMPGTNIITITGVAEAGETRAYTVSIIRKAADGSIPPDVYRPQNPTVPALSFSQQSIKVQSNVMTGLDPAQNLNTVEQFVSSLGVTAGYQVQVFKSDGTPQTEMMGTGNIVRINYE
;
A
#
# COMPACT_ATOMS: atom_id res chain seq x y z
N ALA A 1 -2.74 -39.26 -6.52
CA ALA A 1 -1.67 -38.23 -6.46
C ALA A 1 -2.29 -36.97 -5.88
N LEU A 2 -1.65 -36.34 -4.88
CA LEU A 2 -2.05 -35.00 -4.44
C LEU A 2 -1.51 -34.02 -5.47
N GLU A 3 -2.39 -33.38 -6.23
CA GLU A 3 -2.03 -32.26 -7.09
C GLU A 3 -2.13 -30.99 -6.26
N GLY A 4 -0.98 -30.35 -6.05
CA GLY A 4 -0.89 -29.01 -5.47
C GLY A 4 -0.58 -28.00 -6.57
N TYR A 5 -1.14 -26.80 -6.45
CA TYR A 5 -0.87 -25.67 -7.34
C TYR A 5 0.09 -24.70 -6.65
N LEU A 6 1.07 -24.19 -7.39
CA LEU A 6 1.94 -23.10 -6.94
C LEU A 6 1.37 -21.77 -7.44
N VAL A 7 1.34 -20.75 -6.58
CA VAL A 7 1.00 -19.39 -6.99
C VAL A 7 2.23 -18.80 -7.67
N ALA A 8 2.15 -18.53 -8.97
CA ALA A 8 3.29 -18.11 -9.78
C ALA A 8 4.01 -16.85 -9.21
N SER A 9 3.28 -15.94 -8.58
CA SER A 9 3.87 -14.74 -7.94
C SER A 9 4.71 -15.02 -6.70
N LEU A 10 4.68 -16.25 -6.17
CA LEU A 10 5.47 -16.69 -5.01
C LEU A 10 6.59 -17.66 -5.40
N VAL A 11 6.80 -17.90 -6.70
CA VAL A 11 7.84 -18.79 -7.20
C VAL A 11 8.87 -17.97 -7.98
N GLY A 12 10.03 -17.75 -7.36
CA GLY A 12 11.22 -17.27 -8.08
C GLY A 12 11.88 -18.43 -8.82
N LEU A 13 12.03 -18.31 -10.14
CA LEU A 13 12.85 -19.23 -10.92
C LEU A 13 14.28 -18.71 -10.91
N ASP A 14 15.16 -19.39 -10.18
CA ASP A 14 16.60 -19.17 -10.27
C ASP A 14 17.11 -19.96 -11.48
N VAL A 15 17.14 -19.31 -12.64
CA VAL A 15 17.65 -19.90 -13.88
C VAL A 15 19.11 -19.52 -13.98
N ASP A 16 19.99 -20.51 -13.88
CA ASP A 16 21.43 -20.32 -14.11
C ASP A 16 21.61 -19.84 -15.57
N ILE A 17 21.99 -18.58 -15.75
CA ILE A 17 22.09 -17.95 -17.07
C ILE A 17 23.48 -18.27 -17.65
N PRO A 18 23.56 -18.87 -18.85
CA PRO A 18 24.84 -19.10 -19.52
C PRO A 18 25.63 -17.80 -19.68
N ALA A 19 26.93 -17.85 -19.38
CA ALA A 19 27.82 -16.69 -19.40
C ALA A 19 28.01 -16.04 -20.80
N ASP A 20 27.49 -16.66 -21.87
CA ASP A 20 27.65 -16.29 -23.27
C ASP A 20 26.36 -15.76 -23.95
N ASP A 21 25.30 -15.46 -23.18
CA ASP A 21 24.09 -14.85 -23.75
C ASP A 21 24.33 -13.38 -24.16
N ALA A 22 24.42 -13.13 -25.47
CA ALA A 22 24.66 -11.80 -26.04
C ALA A 22 23.58 -10.75 -25.63
N THR A 23 22.35 -11.18 -25.35
CA THR A 23 21.27 -10.29 -24.87
C THR A 23 21.57 -9.81 -23.45
N VAL A 24 22.04 -10.72 -22.59
CA VAL A 24 22.42 -10.40 -21.22
C VAL A 24 23.68 -9.53 -21.19
N GLN A 25 24.65 -9.79 -22.07
CA GLN A 25 25.83 -8.94 -22.21
C GLN A 25 25.44 -7.51 -22.62
N ALA A 26 24.46 -7.34 -23.54
CA ALA A 26 23.95 -6.02 -23.90
C ALA A 26 23.31 -5.27 -22.72
N PHE A 27 22.57 -5.97 -21.83
CA PHE A 27 22.02 -5.33 -20.62
C PHE A 27 23.10 -4.95 -19.61
N LYS A 28 24.12 -5.80 -19.46
CA LYS A 28 25.29 -5.50 -18.63
C LYS A 28 26.03 -4.27 -19.15
N ASP A 29 26.28 -4.20 -20.45
CA ASP A 29 26.96 -3.07 -21.10
C ASP A 29 26.13 -1.78 -21.03
N ALA A 30 24.79 -1.89 -21.06
CA ALA A 30 23.88 -0.77 -20.84
C ALA A 30 23.88 -0.26 -19.39
N GLY A 31 24.35 -1.06 -18.42
CA GLY A 31 24.45 -0.68 -17.00
C GLY A 31 23.37 -1.25 -16.10
N PHE A 32 22.56 -2.22 -16.56
CA PHE A 32 21.63 -2.91 -15.68
C PHE A 32 22.36 -3.82 -14.68
N PRO A 33 21.99 -3.83 -13.39
CA PRO A 33 22.49 -4.80 -12.42
C PRO A 33 22.06 -6.23 -12.73
N ALA A 34 22.81 -7.21 -12.22
CA ALA A 34 22.56 -8.64 -12.45
C ALA A 34 21.14 -9.10 -12.11
N SER A 35 20.55 -8.51 -11.07
CA SER A 35 19.20 -8.83 -10.59
C SER A 35 18.08 -8.46 -11.58
N TYR A 36 18.36 -7.71 -12.64
CA TYR A 36 17.37 -7.34 -13.68
C TYR A 36 17.42 -8.28 -14.89
N TRP A 37 18.57 -8.88 -15.18
CA TRP A 37 18.81 -9.56 -16.45
C TRP A 37 17.86 -10.71 -16.77
N PRO A 38 17.48 -11.61 -15.83
CA PRO A 38 16.57 -12.72 -16.14
C PRO A 38 15.23 -12.24 -16.71
N ALA A 39 14.60 -11.26 -16.04
CA ALA A 39 13.29 -10.75 -16.45
C ALA A 39 13.37 -9.95 -17.76
N LEU A 40 14.40 -9.10 -17.92
CA LEU A 40 14.61 -8.35 -19.17
C LEU A 40 14.87 -9.27 -20.37
N ARG A 41 15.62 -10.35 -20.17
CA ARG A 41 15.88 -11.36 -21.20
C ARG A 41 14.60 -12.05 -21.63
N GLU A 42 13.73 -12.41 -20.68
CA GLU A 42 12.43 -13.03 -20.99
C GLU A 42 11.58 -12.08 -21.84
N LEU A 43 11.46 -10.82 -21.43
CA LEU A 43 10.71 -9.80 -22.17
C LEU A 43 11.30 -9.57 -23.57
N LYS A 44 12.63 -9.47 -23.70
CA LYS A 44 13.31 -9.28 -24.99
C LYS A 44 13.17 -10.48 -25.92
N THR A 45 13.11 -11.69 -25.36
CA THR A 45 12.87 -12.93 -26.12
C THR A 45 11.45 -12.95 -26.69
N LYS A 46 10.45 -12.56 -25.88
CA LYS A 46 9.06 -12.45 -26.31
C LYS A 46 8.86 -11.31 -27.32
N HIS A 47 9.55 -10.20 -27.11
CA HIS A 47 9.40 -8.96 -27.89
C HIS A 47 10.75 -8.43 -28.38
N PRO A 48 11.30 -8.97 -29.49
CA PRO A 48 12.60 -8.57 -30.02
C PRO A 48 12.69 -7.08 -30.41
N ASN A 49 11.56 -6.44 -30.72
CA ASN A 49 11.49 -5.03 -31.12
C ASN A 49 11.48 -4.06 -29.92
N TRP A 50 11.35 -4.56 -28.69
CA TRP A 50 11.33 -3.73 -27.49
C TRP A 50 12.74 -3.36 -27.05
N THR A 51 12.91 -2.12 -26.61
CA THR A 51 14.18 -1.58 -26.13
C THR A 51 14.06 -1.29 -24.64
N PHE A 52 15.05 -1.71 -23.85
CA PHE A 52 15.11 -1.48 -22.42
C PHE A 52 16.30 -0.59 -22.12
N THR A 53 16.04 0.58 -21.53
CA THR A 53 17.05 1.60 -21.26
C THR A 53 17.11 1.84 -19.75
N PRO A 54 18.27 1.65 -19.09
CA PRO A 54 18.38 1.93 -17.67
C PRO A 54 18.42 3.45 -17.43
N MET A 55 17.71 3.90 -16.39
CA MET A 55 17.82 5.25 -15.86
C MET A 55 18.50 5.19 -14.51
N MET A 56 19.78 5.57 -14.46
CA MET A 56 20.54 5.59 -13.21
C MET A 56 20.02 6.72 -12.33
N VAL A 57 19.35 6.38 -11.24
CA VAL A 57 18.89 7.37 -10.25
C VAL A 57 20.13 7.96 -9.57
N ASN A 58 20.14 9.28 -9.40
CA ASN A 58 21.28 9.99 -8.82
C ASN A 58 21.70 9.36 -7.48
N SER A 59 22.97 8.99 -7.36
CA SER A 59 23.54 8.27 -6.22
C SER A 59 23.46 9.01 -4.88
N ASN A 60 23.18 10.32 -4.90
CA ASN A 60 22.90 11.09 -3.70
C ASN A 60 21.57 10.70 -3.04
N TYR A 61 20.69 9.99 -3.75
CA TYR A 61 19.43 9.47 -3.24
C TYR A 61 19.51 7.95 -3.07
N SER A 62 19.95 7.52 -1.89
CA SER A 62 19.94 6.09 -1.54
C SER A 62 18.52 5.52 -1.51
N TRP A 63 18.41 4.20 -1.63
CA TRP A 63 17.13 3.48 -1.44
C TRP A 63 16.36 3.95 -0.19
N ASP A 64 17.01 3.99 0.97
CA ASP A 64 16.37 4.42 2.22
C ASP A 64 15.94 5.90 2.19
N ALA A 65 16.72 6.77 1.55
CA ALA A 65 16.35 8.17 1.38
C ALA A 65 15.08 8.31 0.52
N ILE A 66 14.98 7.54 -0.57
CA ILE A 66 13.79 7.51 -1.42
C ILE A 66 12.59 6.94 -0.64
N ILE A 67 12.75 5.83 0.08
CA ILE A 67 11.68 5.25 0.90
C ILE A 67 11.17 6.26 1.94
N ASN A 68 12.06 6.94 2.65
CA ASN A 68 11.68 7.95 3.64
C ASN A 68 11.01 9.15 2.97
N ALA A 69 11.49 9.60 1.81
CA ALA A 69 10.84 10.64 1.03
C ALA A 69 9.44 10.21 0.59
N GLN A 70 9.24 8.98 0.12
CA GLN A 70 7.93 8.49 -0.31
C GLN A 70 6.97 8.23 0.87
N ASN A 71 7.47 8.04 2.09
CA ASN A 71 6.68 7.79 3.29
C ASN A 71 6.20 9.07 4.01
N VAL A 72 6.43 10.25 3.42
CA VAL A 72 5.87 11.53 3.90
C VAL A 72 4.33 11.51 3.81
N PRO A 73 3.61 11.98 4.85
CA PRO A 73 2.15 12.05 4.87
C PRO A 73 1.53 12.61 3.57
N GLY A 74 0.58 11.87 2.99
CA GLY A 74 -0.13 12.23 1.75
C GLY A 74 0.52 11.81 0.44
N ARG A 75 1.75 11.27 0.45
CA ARG A 75 2.53 11.01 -0.79
C ARG A 75 2.40 9.59 -1.36
N SER A 76 2.26 8.60 -0.49
CA SER A 76 2.11 7.19 -0.88
C SER A 76 0.89 6.61 -0.19
N LEU A 77 -0.22 6.62 -0.93
CA LEU A 77 -1.55 6.28 -0.46
C LEU A 77 -2.04 4.99 -1.13
N LEU A 78 -2.92 4.29 -0.42
CA LEU A 78 -3.64 3.12 -0.91
C LEU A 78 -5.08 3.10 -0.36
N PRO A 79 -6.00 2.33 -0.95
CA PRO A 79 -7.38 2.27 -0.48
C PRO A 79 -7.47 1.72 0.95
N ASN A 80 -8.28 2.35 1.79
CA ASN A 80 -8.47 1.90 3.17
C ASN A 80 -9.18 0.54 3.27
N SER A 81 -9.81 0.06 2.19
CA SER A 81 -10.37 -1.30 2.13
C SER A 81 -9.31 -2.40 2.03
N TRP A 82 -8.05 -2.08 1.75
CA TRP A 82 -6.98 -3.08 1.63
C TRP A 82 -6.58 -3.64 2.99
N SER A 83 -5.85 -4.78 2.97
CA SER A 83 -5.33 -5.43 4.17
C SER A 83 -4.45 -4.48 5.00
N SER A 84 -4.49 -4.63 6.33
CA SER A 84 -3.60 -3.94 7.26
C SER A 84 -2.12 -4.19 7.00
N ALA A 85 -1.79 -5.31 6.34
CA ALA A 85 -0.42 -5.66 5.95
C ALA A 85 0.27 -4.56 5.13
N TYR A 86 -0.50 -3.78 4.35
CA TYR A 86 0.04 -2.72 3.50
C TYR A 86 0.13 -1.35 4.19
N LYS A 87 -0.55 -1.18 5.33
CA LYS A 87 -0.84 0.14 5.90
C LYS A 87 0.19 0.53 6.94
N SER A 88 0.42 1.84 7.06
CA SER A 88 1.33 2.41 8.04
C SER A 88 0.71 2.46 9.44
N TYR A 89 1.44 1.99 10.45
CA TYR A 89 1.13 2.16 11.87
C TYR A 89 1.87 3.36 12.49
N GLU A 90 2.59 4.17 11.70
CA GLU A 90 3.21 5.39 12.21
C GLU A 90 2.18 6.33 12.82
N THR A 91 2.54 7.06 13.87
CA THR A 91 1.60 7.93 14.63
C THR A 91 0.95 9.02 13.78
N ALA A 92 1.61 9.45 12.71
CA ALA A 92 1.04 10.38 11.72
C ALA A 92 -0.06 9.73 10.84
N SER A 93 -0.08 8.39 10.75
CA SER A 93 -0.95 7.60 9.86
C SER A 93 -2.01 6.78 10.60
N PHE A 94 -1.82 6.48 11.89
CA PHE A 94 -2.69 5.61 12.67
C PHE A 94 -3.02 6.24 14.03
N ASP A 95 -4.29 6.17 14.41
CA ASP A 95 -4.78 6.56 15.73
C ASP A 95 -4.91 5.32 16.63
N TYR A 96 -3.93 5.17 17.50
CA TYR A 96 -3.87 4.07 18.45
C TYR A 96 -4.96 4.10 19.52
N LYS A 97 -5.61 5.25 19.77
CA LYS A 97 -6.73 5.34 20.74
C LYS A 97 -8.02 4.75 20.18
N THR A 98 -8.23 4.94 18.88
CA THR A 98 -9.46 4.53 18.18
C THR A 98 -9.26 3.28 17.33
N ASP A 99 -8.03 2.77 17.24
CA ASP A 99 -7.65 1.62 16.40
C ASP A 99 -7.95 1.84 14.91
N SER A 100 -7.71 3.06 14.41
CA SER A 100 -8.11 3.44 13.06
C SER A 100 -7.01 4.16 12.29
N TRP A 101 -6.95 3.90 10.97
CA TRP A 101 -6.06 4.65 10.08
C TRP A 101 -6.65 6.02 9.76
N LYS A 102 -5.77 7.02 9.77
CA LYS A 102 -6.12 8.41 9.46
C LYS A 102 -6.31 8.54 7.93
N PRO A 103 -7.50 8.94 7.48
CA PRO A 103 -7.77 8.96 6.06
C PRO A 103 -7.31 10.26 5.37
N TYR A 104 -7.10 10.13 4.06
CA TYR A 104 -6.89 11.19 3.07
C TYR A 104 -8.03 11.16 2.05
N ASP A 105 -8.14 12.22 1.24
CA ASP A 105 -8.99 12.31 0.05
C ASP A 105 -10.40 11.73 0.26
N SER A 106 -11.23 12.46 1.00
CA SER A 106 -12.64 12.14 1.31
C SER A 106 -12.90 10.90 2.19
N GLY A 107 -11.89 10.34 2.86
CA GLY A 107 -12.08 9.28 3.85
C GLY A 107 -11.64 7.87 3.40
N THR A 108 -11.24 7.72 2.13
CA THR A 108 -11.08 6.39 1.49
C THR A 108 -9.64 5.95 1.28
N TRP A 109 -8.67 6.85 1.45
CA TRP A 109 -7.25 6.58 1.22
C TRP A 109 -6.45 6.68 2.51
N VAL A 110 -5.45 5.83 2.69
CA VAL A 110 -4.58 5.80 3.88
C VAL A 110 -3.12 5.60 3.48
N MET A 111 -2.21 5.98 4.38
CA MET A 111 -0.77 5.85 4.14
C MET A 111 -0.32 4.39 4.05
N ALA A 112 0.49 4.10 3.03
CA ALA A 112 1.23 2.85 2.89
C ALA A 112 2.39 2.77 3.89
N ASN A 113 2.73 1.58 4.38
CA ASN A 113 3.96 1.36 5.15
C ASN A 113 5.21 1.30 4.25
N LYS A 114 6.40 1.39 4.86
CA LYS A 114 7.67 1.41 4.13
C LYS A 114 7.92 0.16 3.29
N GLN A 115 7.54 -1.02 3.76
CA GLN A 115 7.67 -2.26 2.98
C GLN A 115 6.80 -2.20 1.71
N THR A 116 5.57 -1.72 1.83
CA THR A 116 4.66 -1.54 0.71
C THR A 116 5.21 -0.54 -0.30
N ILE A 117 5.73 0.58 0.18
CA ILE A 117 6.41 1.57 -0.68
C ILE A 117 7.58 0.90 -1.40
N GLY A 118 8.42 0.14 -0.69
CA GLY A 118 9.52 -0.60 -1.29
C GLY A 118 9.08 -1.61 -2.35
N TYR A 119 8.00 -2.34 -2.10
CA TYR A 119 7.43 -3.30 -3.06
C TYR A 119 7.04 -2.64 -4.39
N TYR A 120 6.36 -1.49 -4.34
CA TYR A 120 5.95 -0.74 -5.53
C TYR A 120 7.06 0.09 -6.17
N LEU A 121 8.05 0.52 -5.38
CA LEU A 121 9.21 1.26 -5.85
C LEU A 121 10.23 0.33 -6.53
N ASP A 122 10.32 -0.94 -6.16
CA ASP A 122 11.29 -1.87 -6.75
C ASP A 122 10.92 -2.22 -8.20
N PRO A 123 11.67 -1.77 -9.22
CA PRO A 123 11.28 -1.99 -10.61
C PRO A 123 11.27 -3.47 -11.00
N ARG A 124 12.06 -4.31 -10.31
CA ARG A 124 12.17 -5.75 -10.57
C ARG A 124 10.86 -6.50 -10.33
N ASN A 125 10.00 -5.98 -9.46
CA ASN A 125 8.66 -6.53 -9.22
C ASN A 125 7.69 -6.32 -10.38
N TRP A 126 8.07 -5.54 -11.39
CA TRP A 126 7.18 -5.09 -12.47
C TRP A 126 7.74 -5.36 -13.87
N LEU A 127 8.78 -6.20 -13.97
CA LEU A 127 9.37 -6.61 -15.24
C LEU A 127 8.65 -7.83 -15.84
N TYR A 128 7.32 -7.72 -15.93
CA TYR A 128 6.46 -8.70 -16.60
C TYR A 128 5.77 -8.05 -17.81
N GLU A 129 5.38 -8.87 -18.79
CA GLU A 129 4.84 -8.41 -20.07
C GLU A 129 3.63 -7.47 -19.90
N ASP A 130 2.79 -7.75 -18.91
CA ASP A 130 1.59 -6.96 -18.61
C ASP A 130 1.86 -5.71 -17.76
N THR A 131 2.96 -5.65 -17.02
CA THR A 131 3.25 -4.55 -16.07
C THR A 131 4.36 -3.61 -16.55
N VAL A 132 5.25 -4.05 -17.45
CA VAL A 132 6.41 -3.27 -17.92
C VAL A 132 6.02 -1.96 -18.61
N PHE A 133 4.80 -1.83 -19.13
CA PHE A 133 4.28 -0.60 -19.74
C PHE A 133 4.18 0.59 -18.78
N MET A 134 4.27 0.39 -17.45
CA MET A 134 4.45 1.52 -16.53
C MET A 134 5.79 2.26 -16.74
N PHE A 135 6.74 1.61 -17.40
CA PHE A 135 8.06 2.14 -17.79
C PHE A 135 8.11 2.61 -19.24
N GLU A 136 7.02 2.54 -20.02
CA GLU A 136 7.01 2.98 -21.43
C GLU A 136 7.48 4.44 -21.54
N ASN A 137 8.43 4.71 -22.43
CA ASN A 137 8.92 6.04 -22.74
C ASN A 137 7.87 6.81 -23.54
N LEU A 138 7.19 7.74 -22.87
CA LEU A 138 6.16 8.57 -23.49
C LEU A 138 6.74 9.77 -24.27
N LYS A 139 8.07 9.97 -24.31
CA LYS A 139 8.70 10.99 -25.16
C LYS A 139 8.79 10.57 -26.62
N TYR A 140 8.79 11.55 -27.51
CA TYR A 140 8.98 11.31 -28.94
C TYR A 140 10.43 10.89 -29.26
N ASN A 141 10.59 9.65 -29.69
CA ASN A 141 11.81 9.16 -30.32
C ASN A 141 11.57 8.89 -31.82
N SER A 142 12.15 9.71 -32.71
CA SER A 142 11.95 9.60 -34.16
C SER A 142 12.59 8.36 -34.79
N ALA A 143 13.55 7.73 -34.12
CA ALA A 143 14.17 6.49 -34.58
C ALA A 143 13.27 5.26 -34.34
N LEU A 144 12.40 5.31 -33.33
CA LEU A 144 11.48 4.22 -32.97
C LEU A 144 10.07 4.47 -33.52
N HIS A 145 9.60 5.71 -33.45
CA HIS A 145 8.22 6.04 -33.77
C HIS A 145 8.05 6.40 -35.25
N THR A 146 7.48 5.45 -35.99
CA THR A 146 7.26 5.54 -37.44
C THR A 146 5.80 5.84 -37.80
N ARG A 147 5.58 6.38 -39.01
CA ARG A 147 4.22 6.51 -39.59
C ARG A 147 3.48 5.19 -39.67
N ALA A 148 4.18 4.10 -40.02
CA ALA A 148 3.59 2.77 -40.14
C ALA A 148 3.05 2.27 -38.80
N GLY A 149 3.77 2.47 -37.68
CA GLY A 149 3.26 2.11 -36.36
C GLY A 149 2.08 2.98 -35.90
N VAL A 150 2.04 4.26 -36.28
CA VAL A 150 0.84 5.09 -36.05
C VAL A 150 -0.34 4.57 -36.87
N ALA A 151 -0.12 4.25 -38.14
CA ALA A 151 -1.16 3.70 -39.01
C ALA A 151 -1.72 2.39 -38.45
N SER A 152 -0.86 1.49 -37.96
CA SER A 152 -1.31 0.21 -37.39
C SER A 152 -2.11 0.40 -36.09
N ILE A 153 -1.75 1.39 -35.25
CA ILE A 153 -2.52 1.75 -34.05
C ILE A 153 -3.90 2.33 -34.43
N LEU A 154 -4.00 3.10 -35.51
CA LEU A 154 -5.27 3.71 -35.94
C LEU A 154 -6.12 2.82 -36.85
N ALA A 155 -5.58 1.66 -37.27
CA ALA A 155 -6.22 0.75 -38.21
C ALA A 155 -7.64 0.35 -37.77
N GLY A 156 -8.59 0.42 -38.71
CA GLY A 156 -9.99 0.06 -38.47
C GLY A 156 -10.80 1.09 -37.68
N THR A 157 -10.31 2.33 -37.57
CA THR A 157 -11.03 3.45 -36.95
C THR A 157 -11.31 4.55 -37.98
N PHE A 158 -12.16 5.52 -37.64
CA PHE A 158 -12.38 6.72 -38.47
C PHE A 158 -11.09 7.53 -38.68
N MET A 159 -10.05 7.27 -37.87
CA MET A 159 -8.77 7.95 -37.99
C MET A 159 -7.81 7.29 -38.98
N ASP A 160 -8.13 6.08 -39.44
CA ASP A 160 -7.32 5.28 -40.35
C ASP A 160 -7.08 6.02 -41.68
N GLY A 161 -5.84 5.96 -42.17
CA GLY A 161 -5.38 6.64 -43.40
C GLY A 161 -5.38 8.18 -43.38
N THR A 162 -6.13 8.83 -42.49
CA THR A 162 -6.43 10.27 -42.57
C THR A 162 -5.60 11.11 -41.60
N TYR A 163 -5.36 10.63 -40.38
CA TYR A 163 -4.75 11.46 -39.31
C TYR A 163 -3.33 11.04 -38.92
N ILE A 164 -2.72 10.12 -39.67
CA ILE A 164 -1.38 9.60 -39.38
C ILE A 164 -0.35 10.74 -39.28
N ASP A 165 -0.34 11.64 -40.27
CA ASP A 165 0.58 12.78 -40.27
C ASP A 165 0.27 13.81 -39.18
N ASN A 166 -1.00 13.93 -38.77
CA ASN A 166 -1.39 14.81 -37.68
C ASN A 166 -0.79 14.34 -36.34
N PHE A 167 -0.78 13.03 -36.08
CA PHE A 167 -0.14 12.48 -34.88
C PHE A 167 1.38 12.58 -34.91
N ILE A 168 2.02 12.41 -36.08
CA ILE A 168 3.46 12.67 -36.24
C ILE A 168 3.78 14.14 -35.99
N LYS A 169 3.00 15.06 -36.57
CA LYS A 169 3.15 16.51 -36.35
C LYS A 169 2.95 16.88 -34.88
N ALA A 170 1.96 16.26 -34.23
CA ALA A 170 1.70 16.45 -32.81
C ALA A 170 2.90 16.01 -31.97
N ALA A 171 3.50 14.86 -32.27
CA ALA A 171 4.71 14.38 -31.59
C ALA A 171 5.90 15.33 -31.75
N VAL A 172 6.12 15.84 -32.97
CA VAL A 172 7.19 16.83 -33.24
C VAL A 172 6.94 18.12 -32.46
N SER A 173 5.70 18.59 -32.38
CA SER A 173 5.32 19.81 -31.66
C SER A 173 5.45 19.66 -30.15
N SER A 174 4.94 18.56 -29.61
CA SER A 174 4.76 18.40 -28.16
C SER A 174 5.90 17.66 -27.48
N GLY A 175 6.76 16.96 -28.23
CA GLY A 175 7.77 16.05 -27.67
C GLY A 175 7.20 14.72 -27.13
N VAL A 176 5.91 14.41 -27.38
CA VAL A 176 5.24 13.20 -26.89
C VAL A 176 5.20 12.10 -27.96
N SER A 177 5.33 10.84 -27.56
CA SER A 177 5.25 9.68 -28.45
C SER A 177 3.95 9.71 -29.29
N PRO A 178 4.03 9.61 -30.64
CA PRO A 178 2.84 9.53 -31.48
C PRO A 178 2.12 8.19 -31.29
N TYR A 179 2.77 7.14 -30.78
CA TYR A 179 2.12 5.89 -30.44
C TYR A 179 1.24 6.07 -29.20
N HIS A 180 1.75 6.75 -28.17
CA HIS A 180 0.97 7.12 -27.00
C HIS A 180 -0.23 8.01 -27.37
N LEU A 181 0.00 9.06 -28.17
CA LEU A 181 -1.06 9.99 -28.61
C LEU A 181 -2.14 9.27 -29.43
N ALA A 182 -1.75 8.46 -30.41
CA ALA A 182 -2.69 7.72 -31.25
C ALA A 182 -3.48 6.67 -30.46
N ALA A 183 -2.82 5.92 -29.58
CA ALA A 183 -3.47 4.91 -28.74
C ALA A 183 -4.45 5.56 -27.76
N ARG A 184 -4.04 6.63 -27.06
CA ARG A 184 -4.93 7.39 -26.18
C ARG A 184 -6.12 7.94 -26.95
N SER A 185 -5.90 8.57 -28.10
CA SER A 185 -7.01 9.10 -28.90
C SER A 185 -7.98 7.99 -29.33
N ARG A 186 -7.47 6.85 -29.78
CA ARG A 186 -8.29 5.69 -30.12
C ARG A 186 -9.14 5.21 -28.94
N ILE A 187 -8.56 5.10 -27.74
CA ILE A 187 -9.28 4.67 -26.53
C ILE A 187 -10.37 5.66 -26.14
N GLU A 188 -10.08 6.96 -26.23
CA GLU A 188 -10.96 8.02 -25.72
C GLU A 188 -12.14 8.33 -26.65
N VAL A 189 -11.95 8.28 -27.97
CA VAL A 189 -12.94 8.83 -28.92
C VAL A 189 -13.49 7.84 -29.93
N VAL A 190 -12.99 6.61 -30.01
CA VAL A 190 -13.53 5.62 -30.95
C VAL A 190 -14.67 4.86 -30.29
N VAL A 191 -15.82 4.85 -30.96
CA VAL A 191 -17.03 4.12 -30.54
C VAL A 191 -17.10 2.74 -31.20
N PRO A 192 -17.97 1.82 -30.72
CA PRO A 192 -18.17 0.53 -31.38
C PRO A 192 -18.46 0.68 -32.88
N GLY A 193 -17.79 -0.14 -33.70
CA GLY A 193 -17.86 -0.05 -35.17
C GLY A 193 -16.80 0.87 -35.80
N GLY A 194 -15.90 1.46 -35.00
CA GLY A 194 -14.75 2.23 -35.50
C GLY A 194 -15.04 3.70 -35.77
N GLY A 195 -16.29 4.15 -35.61
CA GLY A 195 -16.66 5.57 -35.74
C GLY A 195 -16.08 6.45 -34.63
N GLY A 196 -16.14 7.77 -34.83
CA GLY A 196 -15.77 8.75 -33.79
C GLY A 196 -16.96 9.11 -32.90
N SER A 197 -16.69 9.43 -31.64
CA SER A 197 -17.67 9.99 -30.71
C SER A 197 -18.06 11.43 -31.10
N GLY A 198 -19.11 11.98 -30.48
CA GLY A 198 -19.53 13.37 -30.71
C GLY A 198 -18.43 14.41 -30.45
N SER A 199 -17.38 14.06 -29.69
CA SER A 199 -16.23 14.93 -29.45
C SER A 199 -15.37 15.19 -30.69
N VAL A 200 -15.52 14.39 -31.75
CA VAL A 200 -14.64 14.44 -32.94
C VAL A 200 -15.39 14.53 -34.27
N THR A 201 -16.72 14.61 -34.27
CA THR A 201 -17.50 14.75 -35.52
C THR A 201 -17.54 16.19 -36.03
N GLY A 202 -17.31 17.18 -35.17
CA GLY A 202 -17.49 18.60 -35.52
C GLY A 202 -18.96 19.01 -35.70
N THR A 203 -19.91 18.13 -35.38
CA THR A 203 -21.36 18.35 -35.57
C THR A 203 -22.14 18.39 -34.25
N TYR A 204 -21.45 18.44 -33.12
CA TYR A 204 -22.10 18.41 -31.81
C TYR A 204 -22.83 19.73 -31.52
N VAL A 205 -24.13 19.62 -31.27
CA VAL A 205 -24.98 20.73 -30.84
C VAL A 205 -25.39 20.47 -29.38
N ASP A 206 -25.12 21.43 -28.48
CA ASP A 206 -25.47 21.31 -27.06
C ASP A 206 -27.00 21.31 -26.88
N PRO A 207 -27.60 20.23 -26.35
CA PRO A 207 -29.04 20.16 -26.17
C PRO A 207 -29.59 21.01 -25.01
N TYR A 208 -28.74 21.58 -24.13
CA TYR A 208 -29.19 22.16 -22.86
C TYR A 208 -28.80 23.62 -22.61
N LYS A 209 -27.76 24.16 -23.27
CA LYS A 209 -27.34 25.57 -23.05
C LYS A 209 -27.28 26.47 -24.28
N GLY A 210 -27.70 26.00 -25.45
CA GLY A 210 -27.66 26.81 -26.68
C GLY A 210 -26.24 27.25 -27.09
N LEU A 211 -25.21 26.62 -26.54
CA LEU A 211 -23.81 26.86 -26.90
C LEU A 211 -23.53 26.15 -28.23
N ASP A 212 -23.18 26.90 -29.27
CA ASP A 212 -22.79 26.34 -30.54
C ASP A 212 -21.35 25.81 -30.47
N LEU A 213 -21.24 24.49 -30.37
CA LEU A 213 -19.97 23.76 -30.34
C LEU A 213 -19.64 23.14 -31.70
N THR A 214 -20.45 23.43 -32.74
CA THR A 214 -20.22 22.98 -34.11
C THR A 214 -18.84 23.45 -34.58
N GLY A 215 -18.12 22.60 -35.30
CA GLY A 215 -16.78 22.86 -35.81
C GLY A 215 -15.66 22.77 -34.78
N HIS A 216 -15.92 22.33 -33.54
CA HIS A 216 -14.89 22.07 -32.53
C HIS A 216 -14.63 20.58 -32.38
N TYR A 217 -13.39 20.23 -32.06
CA TYR A 217 -12.92 18.84 -31.97
C TYR A 217 -12.09 18.64 -30.72
N ASN A 218 -12.20 17.47 -30.10
CA ASN A 218 -11.39 17.04 -28.96
C ASN A 218 -11.05 15.55 -29.09
N PHE A 219 -9.82 15.27 -29.49
CA PHE A 219 -9.33 13.90 -29.80
C PHE A 219 -8.84 13.13 -28.57
N TYR A 220 -8.74 13.77 -27.40
CA TYR A 220 -8.18 13.17 -26.18
C TYR A 220 -9.09 13.34 -24.96
N ASN A 221 -10.33 13.79 -25.19
CA ASN A 221 -11.33 14.04 -24.15
C ASN A 221 -10.85 15.01 -23.04
N ILE A 222 -9.93 15.93 -23.37
CA ILE A 222 -9.33 16.86 -22.40
C ILE A 222 -10.41 17.79 -21.86
N GLY A 223 -10.50 17.90 -20.53
CA GLY A 223 -11.49 18.74 -19.86
C GLY A 223 -12.90 18.14 -19.82
N ALA A 224 -13.08 16.86 -20.17
CA ALA A 224 -14.31 16.12 -19.97
C ALA A 224 -14.34 15.50 -18.55
N PHE A 225 -14.96 16.19 -17.60
CA PHE A 225 -15.10 15.71 -16.22
C PHE A 225 -16.28 14.73 -16.07
N GLN A 226 -16.20 13.85 -15.06
CA GLN A 226 -17.27 12.95 -14.65
C GLN A 226 -18.52 13.74 -14.21
N GLY A 227 -19.69 13.41 -14.75
CA GLY A 227 -20.96 14.11 -14.49
C GLY A 227 -21.83 14.22 -15.74
N ASP A 228 -22.80 15.14 -15.72
CA ASP A 228 -23.69 15.37 -16.86
C ASP A 228 -22.94 16.03 -18.04
N HIS A 229 -23.01 15.41 -19.22
CA HIS A 229 -22.50 15.90 -20.52
C HIS A 229 -20.95 15.99 -20.68
N PRO A 230 -20.20 14.88 -20.57
CA PRO A 230 -18.74 14.87 -20.76
C PRO A 230 -18.28 15.40 -22.13
N ILE A 231 -19.01 15.09 -23.21
CA ILE A 231 -18.70 15.59 -24.57
C ILE A 231 -18.80 17.12 -24.63
N ARG A 232 -19.87 17.69 -24.06
CA ARG A 232 -20.05 19.15 -23.95
C ARG A 232 -18.89 19.78 -23.19
N ASN A 233 -18.52 19.21 -22.04
CA ASN A 233 -17.40 19.72 -21.24
C ASN A 233 -16.07 19.62 -22.01
N GLY A 234 -15.82 18.53 -22.74
CA GLY A 234 -14.62 18.42 -23.58
C GLY A 234 -14.59 19.45 -24.72
N LEU A 235 -15.73 19.72 -25.36
CA LEU A 235 -15.82 20.68 -26.47
C LEU A 235 -15.84 22.15 -26.01
N GLU A 236 -16.37 22.43 -24.83
CA GLU A 236 -16.24 23.73 -24.18
C GLU A 236 -14.77 24.03 -23.84
N TYR A 237 -13.95 23.01 -23.57
CA TYR A 237 -12.49 23.17 -23.36
C TYR A 237 -11.81 23.47 -24.69
N ALA A 238 -12.21 22.73 -25.72
CA ALA A 238 -11.73 22.92 -27.09
C ALA A 238 -12.01 24.33 -27.61
N LEU A 239 -13.09 24.98 -27.14
CA LEU A 239 -13.48 26.34 -27.50
C LEU A 239 -12.77 27.41 -26.66
N TYR A 240 -12.74 27.26 -25.33
CA TYR A 240 -12.36 28.33 -24.39
C TYR A 240 -11.12 28.05 -23.56
N GLY A 241 -10.55 26.85 -23.63
CA GLY A 241 -9.37 26.49 -22.85
C GLY A 241 -9.64 26.20 -21.38
N PRO A 242 -8.56 26.09 -20.57
CA PRO A 242 -8.64 25.61 -19.20
C PRO A 242 -9.55 26.44 -18.28
N ASP A 243 -9.56 27.75 -18.44
CA ASP A 243 -10.32 28.67 -17.58
C ASP A 243 -11.78 28.86 -18.02
N ARG A 244 -12.15 28.29 -19.18
CA ARG A 244 -13.51 28.29 -19.75
C ARG A 244 -14.02 29.69 -20.09
N LYS A 245 -13.13 30.57 -20.52
CA LYS A 245 -13.46 31.95 -20.87
C LYS A 245 -13.22 32.29 -22.34
N PRO A 246 -13.96 33.26 -22.90
CA PRO A 246 -13.79 33.67 -24.30
C PRO A 246 -12.49 34.44 -24.55
N GLU A 247 -11.88 35.03 -23.53
CA GLU A 247 -10.63 35.77 -23.67
C GLU A 247 -9.45 34.82 -23.93
N GLN A 248 -8.73 35.03 -25.04
CA GLN A 248 -7.53 34.25 -25.31
C GLN A 248 -6.39 34.57 -24.33
N THR A 249 -5.78 33.51 -23.81
CA THR A 249 -4.60 33.57 -22.95
C THR A 249 -3.34 33.06 -23.67
N ALA A 250 -2.18 33.24 -23.04
CA ALA A 250 -0.94 32.64 -23.53
C ALA A 250 -0.99 31.11 -23.52
N THR A 251 -1.67 30.53 -22.52
CA THR A 251 -1.89 29.08 -22.39
C THR A 251 -2.75 28.54 -23.54
N ASP A 252 -3.79 29.27 -23.94
CA ASP A 252 -4.64 28.86 -25.07
C ASP A 252 -3.84 28.84 -26.37
N ASN A 253 -2.97 29.82 -26.57
CA ASN A 253 -2.07 29.88 -27.71
C ASN A 253 -1.07 28.70 -27.72
N GLU A 254 -0.51 28.35 -26.56
CA GLU A 254 0.37 27.18 -26.41
C GLU A 254 -0.34 25.87 -26.77
N TYR A 255 -1.63 25.75 -26.41
CA TYR A 255 -2.46 24.59 -26.70
C TYR A 255 -3.25 24.70 -28.01
N LEU A 256 -2.98 25.72 -28.84
CA LEU A 256 -3.64 25.95 -30.13
C LEU A 256 -5.18 26.11 -30.06
N ILE A 257 -5.71 26.52 -28.91
CA ILE A 257 -7.13 26.76 -28.67
C ILE A 257 -7.54 28.09 -29.34
N PRO A 258 -8.70 28.17 -30.01
CA PRO A 258 -9.73 27.14 -30.15
C PRO A 258 -9.40 26.04 -31.18
N TRP A 259 -9.82 24.81 -30.88
CA TRP A 259 -9.62 23.62 -31.70
C TRP A 259 -10.68 23.49 -32.82
N LYS A 260 -10.67 24.45 -33.74
CA LYS A 260 -11.63 24.53 -34.87
C LYS A 260 -11.34 23.58 -36.03
N LEU A 261 -10.22 22.87 -35.97
CA LEU A 261 -9.77 21.92 -37.00
C LEU A 261 -9.21 20.67 -36.31
N PRO A 262 -9.40 19.47 -36.89
CA PRO A 262 -8.83 18.25 -36.32
C PRO A 262 -7.31 18.29 -36.10
N ASP A 263 -6.54 18.84 -37.05
CA ASP A 263 -5.09 19.10 -36.89
C ASP A 263 -4.79 19.87 -35.61
N ARG A 264 -5.46 21.02 -35.42
CA ARG A 264 -5.24 21.86 -34.24
C ARG A 264 -5.62 21.14 -32.95
N ALA A 265 -6.69 20.35 -32.96
CA ALA A 265 -7.12 19.58 -31.80
C ALA A 265 -6.11 18.49 -31.42
N ILE A 266 -5.60 17.76 -32.42
CA ILE A 266 -4.62 16.67 -32.23
C ILE A 266 -3.28 17.23 -31.74
N VAL A 267 -2.77 18.30 -32.38
CA VAL A 267 -1.50 18.93 -31.99
C VAL A 267 -1.62 19.69 -30.68
N GLY A 268 -2.68 20.48 -30.51
CA GLY A 268 -2.93 21.28 -29.32
C GLY A 268 -3.16 20.43 -28.06
N GLY A 269 -3.94 19.35 -28.20
CA GLY A 269 -4.13 18.39 -27.12
C GLY A 269 -2.85 17.63 -26.77
N ALA A 270 -1.98 17.35 -27.75
CA ALA A 270 -0.67 16.76 -27.48
C ALA A 270 0.26 17.71 -26.70
N ASN A 271 0.25 19.01 -27.02
CA ASN A 271 1.00 20.01 -26.24
C ASN A 271 0.54 20.04 -24.78
N PHE A 272 -0.77 19.96 -24.54
CA PHE A 272 -1.33 19.84 -23.19
C PHE A 272 -0.84 18.57 -22.47
N ILE A 273 -0.88 17.41 -23.12
CA ILE A 273 -0.44 16.12 -22.55
C ILE A 273 1.05 16.14 -22.18
N GLY A 274 1.90 16.70 -23.04
CA GLY A 274 3.35 16.70 -22.83
C GLY A 274 3.82 17.64 -21.72
N LYS A 275 3.15 18.78 -21.56
CA LYS A 275 3.64 19.93 -20.78
C LYS A 275 3.97 19.62 -19.33
N SER A 276 3.07 18.91 -18.65
CA SER A 276 3.12 18.85 -17.18
C SER A 276 4.08 17.82 -16.65
N TYR A 277 4.37 16.72 -17.35
CA TYR A 277 5.18 15.62 -16.80
C TYR A 277 6.18 15.05 -17.80
N ILE A 278 5.72 14.65 -18.98
CA ILE A 278 6.57 14.00 -20.00
C ILE A 278 7.76 14.90 -20.36
N ASN A 279 7.51 16.19 -20.62
CA ASN A 279 8.56 17.15 -20.97
C ASN A 279 9.37 17.64 -19.76
N LYS A 280 9.03 17.19 -18.55
CA LYS A 280 9.74 17.48 -17.29
C LYS A 280 10.56 16.29 -16.79
N ASN A 281 10.95 15.41 -17.71
CA ASN A 281 11.70 14.18 -17.44
C ASN A 281 10.94 13.13 -16.61
N GLN A 282 9.62 13.26 -16.50
CA GLN A 282 8.73 12.25 -15.94
C GLN A 282 8.00 11.52 -17.07
N GLN A 283 8.79 10.99 -18.00
CA GLN A 283 8.31 10.40 -19.25
C GLN A 283 7.72 9.00 -19.13
N THR A 284 7.65 8.42 -17.93
CA THR A 284 6.97 7.14 -17.69
C THR A 284 5.96 7.30 -16.57
N ILE A 285 4.93 6.46 -16.52
CA ILE A 285 3.92 6.51 -15.45
C ILE A 285 4.59 6.25 -14.09
N TYR A 286 5.61 5.38 -14.07
CA TYR A 286 6.45 5.18 -12.91
C TYR A 286 7.11 6.49 -12.43
N LEU A 287 7.76 7.25 -13.33
CA LEU A 287 8.42 8.50 -12.96
C LEU A 287 7.42 9.59 -12.57
N GLN A 288 6.22 9.59 -13.15
CA GLN A 288 5.13 10.46 -12.73
C GLN A 288 4.68 10.18 -11.30
N LYS A 289 4.74 8.92 -10.84
CA LYS A 289 4.45 8.59 -9.44
C LYS A 289 5.61 8.89 -8.50
N PHE A 290 6.82 8.46 -8.84
CA PHE A 290 7.92 8.44 -7.88
C PHE A 290 8.86 9.65 -7.97
N ASP A 291 8.89 10.33 -9.11
CA ASP A 291 9.68 11.53 -9.34
C ASP A 291 11.17 11.35 -8.97
N LEU A 292 11.86 10.48 -9.74
CA LEU A 292 13.23 10.05 -9.46
C LEU A 292 14.30 10.64 -10.39
N ASP A 293 13.89 11.47 -11.36
CA ASP A 293 14.81 12.16 -12.27
C ASP A 293 14.96 13.62 -11.79
N ASP A 294 16.18 14.04 -11.52
CA ASP A 294 16.48 15.33 -10.89
C ASP A 294 16.68 16.50 -11.88
N GLN A 295 16.44 16.29 -13.17
CA GLN A 295 16.77 17.26 -14.22
C GLN A 295 15.76 18.41 -14.38
N TYR A 296 14.57 18.35 -13.77
CA TYR A 296 13.57 19.43 -13.88
C TYR A 296 13.53 20.35 -12.65
N ASP A 297 13.21 19.81 -11.46
CA ASP A 297 13.04 20.58 -10.22
C ASP A 297 13.40 19.73 -8.99
N GLY A 298 14.52 19.00 -9.08
CA GLY A 298 14.89 17.99 -8.09
C GLY A 298 13.96 16.77 -8.16
N VAL A 299 13.76 16.11 -7.00
CA VAL A 299 13.05 14.81 -6.90
C VAL A 299 12.00 14.82 -5.79
N PHE A 300 11.08 13.85 -5.86
CA PHE A 300 10.02 13.52 -4.89
C PHE A 300 8.90 14.54 -4.69
N TRP A 301 8.90 15.67 -5.40
CA TRP A 301 7.92 16.74 -5.17
C TRP A 301 6.88 16.86 -6.28
N HIS A 302 7.28 16.69 -7.53
CA HIS A 302 6.41 16.90 -8.68
C HIS A 302 5.66 15.60 -9.04
N GLN A 303 4.98 14.97 -8.08
CA GLN A 303 4.29 13.69 -8.29
C GLN A 303 2.86 13.88 -8.82
N TYR A 304 2.51 13.15 -9.88
CA TYR A 304 1.18 13.19 -10.50
C TYR A 304 0.08 12.64 -9.58
N MET A 305 0.41 11.68 -8.73
CA MET A 305 -0.57 10.93 -7.96
C MET A 305 -0.02 10.42 -6.62
N GLY A 306 -0.90 10.36 -5.62
CA GLY A 306 -0.62 9.70 -4.35
C GLY A 306 -0.83 8.18 -4.38
N ASN A 307 -1.68 7.67 -5.27
CA ASN A 307 -2.01 6.24 -5.36
C ASN A 307 -0.79 5.43 -5.79
N LEU A 308 -0.29 4.59 -4.88
CA LEU A 308 0.92 3.80 -5.09
C LEU A 308 0.74 2.67 -6.11
N TYR A 309 -0.48 2.15 -6.27
CA TYR A 309 -0.80 1.08 -7.22
C TYR A 309 -1.07 1.58 -8.66
N ALA A 310 -1.32 2.88 -8.83
CA ALA A 310 -1.73 3.45 -10.11
C ALA A 310 -0.77 3.15 -11.28
N PRO A 311 0.57 3.27 -11.14
CA PRO A 311 1.48 2.91 -12.24
C PRO A 311 1.27 1.49 -12.77
N VAL A 312 1.11 0.52 -11.86
CA VAL A 312 0.91 -0.90 -12.22
C VAL A 312 -0.43 -1.08 -12.93
N HIS A 313 -1.49 -0.43 -12.43
CA HIS A 313 -2.81 -0.51 -13.03
C HIS A 313 -2.88 0.13 -14.42
N GLU A 314 -2.31 1.32 -14.57
CA GLU A 314 -2.29 2.06 -15.83
C GLU A 314 -1.36 1.40 -16.85
N GLY A 315 -0.22 0.86 -16.42
CA GLY A 315 0.66 0.04 -17.25
C GLY A 315 -0.07 -1.19 -17.80
N ARG A 316 -0.78 -1.94 -16.96
CA ARG A 316 -1.63 -3.07 -17.39
C ARG A 316 -2.73 -2.67 -18.35
N THR A 317 -3.34 -1.51 -18.12
CA THR A 317 -4.40 -0.99 -19.00
C THR A 317 -3.82 -0.65 -20.38
N THR A 318 -2.64 -0.03 -20.41
CA THR A 318 -1.90 0.29 -21.63
C THR A 318 -1.49 -0.98 -22.39
N TYR A 319 -0.91 -1.95 -21.69
CA TYR A 319 -0.60 -3.27 -22.26
C TYR A 319 -1.82 -3.92 -22.90
N LYS A 320 -2.94 -3.99 -22.17
CA LYS A 320 -4.20 -4.59 -22.67
C LYS A 320 -4.70 -3.87 -23.91
N ALA A 321 -4.60 -2.54 -23.96
CA ALA A 321 -4.97 -1.78 -25.15
C ALA A 321 -4.12 -2.21 -26.36
N PHE A 322 -2.79 -2.20 -26.24
CA PHE A 322 -1.91 -2.61 -27.34
C PHE A 322 -2.09 -4.08 -27.73
N MET A 323 -2.26 -4.98 -26.75
CA MET A 323 -2.57 -6.40 -26.98
C MET A 323 -3.86 -6.57 -27.78
N ASN A 324 -4.96 -5.93 -27.35
CA ASN A 324 -6.26 -6.01 -28.02
C ASN A 324 -6.24 -5.41 -29.44
N MET A 325 -5.33 -4.47 -29.70
CA MET A 325 -5.11 -3.89 -31.03
C MET A 325 -4.13 -4.72 -31.88
N ASN A 326 -3.55 -5.82 -31.37
CA ASN A 326 -2.46 -6.59 -31.98
C ASN A 326 -1.20 -5.74 -32.27
N GLN A 327 -0.88 -4.79 -31.39
CA GLN A 327 0.19 -3.80 -31.57
C GLN A 327 1.42 -4.04 -30.70
N LEU A 328 1.51 -5.16 -29.98
CA LEU A 328 2.69 -5.48 -29.16
C LEU A 328 3.97 -5.65 -29.99
N ASN A 329 3.85 -5.94 -31.30
CA ASN A 329 4.98 -6.06 -32.22
C ASN A 329 5.60 -4.70 -32.63
N ASN A 330 4.99 -3.58 -32.26
CA ASN A 330 5.59 -2.26 -32.47
C ASN A 330 6.85 -2.09 -31.60
N SER A 331 7.70 -1.14 -32.01
CA SER A 331 8.87 -0.77 -31.23
C SER A 331 8.45 0.11 -30.05
N PHE A 332 8.68 -0.37 -28.84
CA PHE A 332 8.53 0.38 -27.60
C PHE A 332 9.89 0.53 -26.92
N GLU A 333 10.09 1.65 -26.24
CA GLU A 333 11.22 1.85 -25.34
C GLU A 333 10.70 1.90 -23.91
N PHE A 334 11.37 1.20 -23.00
CA PHE A 334 11.05 1.18 -21.58
C PHE A 334 12.21 1.79 -20.79
N ILE A 335 11.97 2.89 -20.09
CA ILE A 335 12.94 3.57 -19.22
C ILE A 335 12.79 3.01 -17.81
N ILE A 336 13.75 2.18 -17.41
CA ILE A 336 13.69 1.40 -16.17
C ILE A 336 14.68 1.98 -15.14
N PRO A 337 14.21 2.49 -14.00
CA PRO A 337 15.08 3.02 -12.97
C PRO A 337 16.03 1.96 -12.39
N VAL A 338 17.27 2.38 -12.14
CA VAL A 338 18.26 1.63 -11.38
C VAL A 338 18.63 2.48 -10.17
N ILE A 339 18.27 1.99 -8.98
CA ILE A 339 18.43 2.74 -7.72
C ILE A 339 19.63 2.19 -6.95
N ALA A 340 20.49 3.09 -6.48
CA ALA A 340 21.63 2.70 -5.65
C ALA A 340 21.20 2.23 -4.26
N GLY A 341 21.79 1.13 -3.79
CA GLY A 341 21.52 0.59 -2.45
C GLY A 341 20.20 -0.18 -2.32
N MET A 342 19.62 -0.63 -3.42
CA MET A 342 18.47 -1.55 -3.38
C MET A 342 18.81 -2.85 -2.64
N PRO A 343 17.82 -3.50 -2.00
CA PRO A 343 17.99 -4.84 -1.46
C PRO A 343 18.44 -5.85 -2.52
N GLU A 344 19.23 -6.85 -2.12
CA GLU A 344 19.78 -7.86 -3.03
C GLU A 344 18.68 -8.59 -3.83
N ALA A 345 17.65 -9.05 -3.14
CA ALA A 345 16.44 -9.61 -3.75
C ALA A 345 15.35 -8.54 -3.95
N PRO A 346 14.40 -8.75 -4.88
CA PRO A 346 13.22 -7.91 -4.99
C PRO A 346 12.47 -7.79 -3.67
N VAL A 347 12.00 -6.60 -3.32
CA VAL A 347 11.23 -6.40 -2.08
C VAL A 347 9.97 -7.25 -2.14
N PRO A 348 9.70 -8.13 -1.16
CA PRO A 348 8.51 -8.99 -1.19
C PRO A 348 7.24 -8.20 -0.86
N GLU A 349 6.13 -8.64 -1.43
CA GLU A 349 4.80 -8.14 -1.10
C GLU A 349 4.53 -8.32 0.42
N PRO A 350 3.98 -7.30 1.11
CA PRO A 350 3.70 -7.40 2.53
C PRO A 350 2.51 -8.33 2.81
N THR A 351 2.73 -9.29 3.70
CA THR A 351 1.71 -10.31 4.06
C THR A 351 1.29 -10.27 5.53
N ASP A 352 2.06 -9.63 6.42
CA ASP A 352 1.78 -9.62 7.86
C ASP A 352 0.70 -8.61 8.24
N ALA A 353 -0.55 -9.09 8.26
CA ALA A 353 -1.74 -8.33 8.61
C ALA A 353 -1.99 -8.21 10.14
N ARG A 354 -1.10 -8.73 10.99
CA ARG A 354 -1.28 -8.66 12.44
C ARG A 354 -1.29 -7.21 12.93
N SER A 355 -2.15 -6.94 13.92
CA SER A 355 -2.25 -5.61 14.52
C SER A 355 -0.98 -5.24 15.28
N ARG A 356 -0.56 -3.99 15.12
CA ARG A 356 0.61 -3.39 15.80
C ARG A 356 0.20 -2.40 16.88
N ASN A 357 -1.04 -2.47 17.37
CA ASN A 357 -1.57 -1.56 18.39
C ASN A 357 -1.42 -2.18 19.81
N PRO A 358 -0.43 -1.76 20.62
CA PRO A 358 -0.24 -2.24 21.99
C PRO A 358 -0.96 -1.38 23.04
N TRP A 359 -1.80 -0.41 22.65
CA TRP A 359 -2.38 0.53 23.62
C TRP A 359 -3.47 -0.14 24.45
N ILE A 360 -3.57 0.25 25.72
CA ILE A 360 -4.67 -0.18 26.60
C ILE A 360 -5.77 0.88 26.61
N LYS A 361 -7.02 0.43 26.62
CA LYS A 361 -8.24 1.25 26.63
C LYS A 361 -8.63 1.67 28.03
N THR A 362 -8.38 0.81 29.02
CA THR A 362 -8.68 1.08 30.43
C THR A 362 -7.49 0.72 31.31
N LEU A 363 -7.37 1.43 32.43
CA LEU A 363 -6.50 1.11 33.54
C LEU A 363 -7.27 1.47 34.82
N ASP A 364 -7.68 0.46 35.57
CA ASP A 364 -8.45 0.62 36.80
C ASP A 364 -7.70 0.03 37.98
N VAL A 365 -7.73 0.76 39.11
CA VAL A 365 -7.19 0.31 40.39
C VAL A 365 -8.39 0.19 41.33
N SER A 366 -8.75 -1.03 41.72
CA SER A 366 -10.05 -1.36 42.32
C SER A 366 -10.47 -0.41 43.45
N GLY A 367 -11.49 0.41 43.17
CA GLY A 367 -12.10 1.36 44.12
C GLY A 367 -11.26 2.61 44.41
N LEU A 368 -10.21 2.86 43.63
CA LEU A 368 -9.24 3.92 43.86
C LEU A 368 -9.04 4.79 42.62
N ALA A 369 -8.92 6.10 42.83
CA ALA A 369 -8.70 7.06 41.75
C ALA A 369 -7.21 7.27 41.49
N LEU A 370 -6.81 7.21 40.22
CA LEU A 370 -5.52 7.71 39.76
C LEU A 370 -5.44 9.24 39.98
N ASN A 371 -4.22 9.79 39.97
CA ASN A 371 -3.99 11.24 40.06
C ASN A 371 -4.65 12.07 38.95
N LYS A 372 -5.08 11.44 37.85
CA LYS A 372 -5.79 12.06 36.73
C LYS A 372 -6.65 11.01 36.01
N PRO A 373 -7.68 11.41 35.23
CA PRO A 373 -8.41 10.47 34.38
C PRO A 373 -7.48 9.69 33.47
N PHE A 374 -7.81 8.42 33.22
CA PHE A 374 -7.00 7.59 32.33
C PHE A 374 -7.05 8.12 30.89
N ASP A 375 -5.87 8.24 30.27
CA ASP A 375 -5.66 8.58 28.86
C ASP A 375 -4.60 7.60 28.32
N PRO A 376 -4.94 6.75 27.34
CA PRO A 376 -4.01 5.79 26.73
C PRO A 376 -2.68 6.38 26.22
N ALA A 377 -2.63 7.69 25.93
CA ALA A 377 -1.42 8.38 25.51
C ALA A 377 -0.45 8.68 26.66
N VAL A 378 -0.92 8.69 27.91
CA VAL A 378 -0.11 8.91 29.12
C VAL A 378 0.34 7.57 29.68
N THR A 379 1.63 7.41 29.93
CA THR A 379 2.22 6.14 30.39
C THR A 379 2.59 6.15 31.88
N GLU A 380 2.32 7.25 32.59
CA GLU A 380 2.71 7.43 33.99
C GLU A 380 1.55 7.97 34.84
N TYR A 381 1.25 7.23 35.89
CA TYR A 381 0.22 7.53 36.88
C TYR A 381 0.75 7.36 38.29
N SER A 382 0.12 8.05 39.23
CA SER A 382 0.43 7.89 40.64
C SER A 382 -0.81 8.01 41.50
N MET A 383 -0.72 7.53 42.72
CA MET A 383 -1.75 7.68 43.74
C MET A 383 -1.17 7.56 45.14
N THR A 384 -1.84 8.16 46.12
CA THR A 384 -1.47 8.05 47.53
C THR A 384 -2.58 7.31 48.29
N LEU A 385 -2.21 6.23 48.96
CA LEU A 385 -3.11 5.39 49.74
C LEU A 385 -2.89 5.61 51.24
N ASN A 386 -3.97 5.54 52.00
CA ASN A 386 -3.87 5.49 53.46
C ASN A 386 -3.31 4.13 53.91
N HIS A 387 -2.78 4.08 55.13
CA HIS A 387 -2.01 2.94 55.63
C HIS A 387 -2.83 1.64 55.72
N GLU A 388 -4.17 1.70 55.78
CA GLU A 388 -5.07 0.56 55.91
C GLU A 388 -5.13 -0.29 54.64
N ILE A 389 -4.83 0.30 53.47
CA ILE A 389 -4.89 -0.39 52.18
C ILE A 389 -3.58 -1.14 51.95
N THR A 390 -3.57 -2.42 52.29
CA THR A 390 -2.39 -3.31 52.17
C THR A 390 -2.33 -4.07 50.85
N SER A 391 -3.41 -4.06 50.07
CA SER A 391 -3.48 -4.70 48.76
C SER A 391 -4.42 -3.95 47.82
N THR A 392 -4.18 -4.05 46.52
CA THR A 392 -5.11 -3.57 45.49
C THR A 392 -5.09 -4.47 44.27
N THR A 393 -6.16 -4.46 43.48
CA THR A 393 -6.24 -5.19 42.21
C THR A 393 -6.20 -4.19 41.07
N ILE A 394 -5.33 -4.43 40.10
CA ILE A 394 -5.22 -3.62 38.89
C ILE A 394 -5.77 -4.43 37.72
N THR A 395 -6.67 -3.80 36.96
CA THR A 395 -7.24 -4.36 35.73
C THR A 395 -7.01 -3.41 34.57
N ALA A 396 -6.95 -3.96 33.36
CA ALA A 396 -6.81 -3.20 32.14
C ALA A 396 -7.45 -3.98 30.99
N SER A 397 -7.83 -3.27 29.93
CA SER A 397 -8.37 -3.86 28.69
C SER A 397 -7.65 -3.27 27.49
N PRO A 398 -7.39 -4.04 26.42
CA PRO A 398 -6.67 -3.53 25.26
C PRO A 398 -7.57 -2.64 24.40
N VAL A 399 -6.98 -1.73 23.63
CA VAL A 399 -7.71 -1.00 22.58
C VAL A 399 -8.08 -1.95 21.44
N ASN A 400 -7.09 -2.67 20.91
CA ASN A 400 -7.31 -3.70 19.90
C ASN A 400 -7.61 -5.05 20.56
N GLY A 401 -8.73 -5.69 20.21
CA GLY A 401 -9.17 -6.93 20.85
C GLY A 401 -8.25 -8.14 20.67
N LYS A 402 -7.23 -8.06 19.79
CA LYS A 402 -6.22 -9.11 19.62
C LYS A 402 -4.92 -8.87 20.40
N ALA A 403 -4.77 -7.69 21.00
CA ALA A 403 -3.65 -7.42 21.89
C ALA A 403 -3.86 -8.13 23.23
N THR A 404 -2.76 -8.49 23.89
CA THR A 404 -2.76 -9.07 25.23
C THR A 404 -2.24 -8.05 26.24
N ILE A 405 -2.53 -8.27 27.53
CA ILE A 405 -2.05 -7.43 28.62
C ILE A 405 -1.32 -8.29 29.63
N THR A 406 -0.22 -7.79 30.16
CA THR A 406 0.53 -8.40 31.26
C THR A 406 0.67 -7.40 32.42
N GLY A 407 0.84 -7.91 33.64
CA GLY A 407 0.96 -7.09 34.84
C GLY A 407 -0.38 -6.74 35.50
N THR A 408 -1.50 -7.25 35.00
CA THR A 408 -2.77 -7.20 35.74
C THR A 408 -2.75 -8.13 36.95
N GLY A 409 -3.66 -7.92 37.88
CA GLY A 409 -3.85 -8.78 39.04
C GLY A 409 -3.77 -8.06 40.38
N THR A 410 -3.67 -8.84 41.44
CA THR A 410 -3.65 -8.34 42.82
C THR A 410 -2.24 -8.11 43.29
N TYR A 411 -1.98 -6.97 43.93
CA TYR A 411 -0.68 -6.55 44.42
C TYR A 411 -0.73 -6.31 45.93
N SER A 412 0.28 -6.81 46.65
CA SER A 412 0.55 -6.37 48.02
C SER A 412 1.26 -5.02 48.01
N ILE A 413 0.73 -4.06 48.76
CA ILE A 413 1.22 -2.69 48.81
C ILE A 413 1.96 -2.45 50.12
N MET A 414 3.28 -2.29 50.02
CA MET A 414 4.14 -2.01 51.17
C MET A 414 4.12 -0.52 51.52
N PRO A 415 4.39 -0.11 52.77
CA PRO A 415 4.59 1.30 53.08
C PRO A 415 5.72 1.90 52.21
N GLY A 416 5.50 3.10 51.68
CA GLY A 416 6.39 3.76 50.72
C GLY A 416 5.89 3.65 49.27
N THR A 417 6.82 3.81 48.32
CA THR A 417 6.52 3.88 46.88
C THR A 417 6.60 2.49 46.22
N ASN A 418 5.47 2.01 45.72
CA ASN A 418 5.34 0.74 45.01
C ASN A 418 5.14 1.02 43.53
N ILE A 419 5.90 0.35 42.66
CA ILE A 419 5.84 0.58 41.22
C ILE A 419 5.35 -0.66 40.54
N ILE A 420 4.24 -0.49 39.83
CA ILE A 420 3.58 -1.54 39.07
C ILE A 420 3.61 -1.15 37.60
N THR A 421 3.99 -2.10 36.75
CA THR A 421 4.02 -1.92 35.30
C THR A 421 2.96 -2.80 34.66
N ILE A 422 2.04 -2.18 33.91
CA ILE A 422 1.06 -2.85 33.06
C ILE A 422 1.56 -2.72 31.63
N THR A 423 1.68 -3.83 30.90
CA THR A 423 2.20 -3.82 29.53
C THR A 423 1.16 -4.38 28.57
N GLY A 424 0.75 -3.57 27.60
CA GLY A 424 0.00 -4.04 26.43
C GLY A 424 0.97 -4.60 25.39
N VAL A 425 0.59 -5.69 24.75
CA VAL A 425 1.36 -6.41 23.73
C VAL A 425 0.47 -6.62 22.50
N ALA A 426 0.84 -6.02 21.38
CA ALA A 426 0.12 -6.13 20.12
C ALA A 426 0.22 -7.56 19.53
N GLU A 427 -0.65 -7.89 18.58
CA GLU A 427 -0.65 -9.18 17.88
C GLU A 427 0.69 -9.45 17.15
N ALA A 428 1.34 -8.39 16.64
CA ALA A 428 2.66 -8.47 16.01
C ALA A 428 3.85 -8.43 17.00
N GLY A 429 3.60 -8.24 18.29
CA GLY A 429 4.59 -8.29 19.36
C GLY A 429 5.12 -6.93 19.84
N GLU A 430 4.69 -5.82 19.24
CA GLU A 430 5.00 -4.49 19.76
C GLU A 430 4.44 -4.33 21.17
N THR A 431 5.16 -3.62 22.04
CA THR A 431 4.78 -3.47 23.46
C THR A 431 4.66 -2.02 23.88
N ARG A 432 3.77 -1.73 24.83
CA ARG A 432 3.67 -0.42 25.49
C ARG A 432 3.44 -0.58 26.99
N ALA A 433 4.33 -0.01 27.78
CA ALA A 433 4.29 -0.04 29.24
C ALA A 433 3.58 1.18 29.83
N TYR A 434 2.77 0.94 30.87
CA TYR A 434 2.07 1.92 31.68
C TYR A 434 2.47 1.72 33.14
N THR A 435 2.98 2.76 33.78
CA THR A 435 3.52 2.70 35.14
C THR A 435 2.59 3.36 36.13
N VAL A 436 2.24 2.64 37.21
CA VAL A 436 1.46 3.15 38.34
C VAL A 436 2.33 3.17 39.59
N SER A 437 2.61 4.38 40.07
CA SER A 437 3.35 4.61 41.33
C SER A 437 2.38 4.78 42.50
N ILE A 438 2.29 3.78 43.36
CA ILE A 438 1.40 3.74 44.52
C ILE A 438 2.20 4.08 45.78
N ILE A 439 1.94 5.25 46.36
CA ILE A 439 2.55 5.71 47.60
C ILE A 439 1.62 5.34 48.77
N ARG A 440 2.01 4.37 49.59
CA ARG A 440 1.25 4.03 50.80
C ARG A 440 1.87 4.69 52.02
N LYS A 441 1.05 5.46 52.77
CA LYS A 441 1.46 6.10 54.02
C LYS A 441 1.85 5.08 55.09
N ALA A 442 2.74 5.47 55.99
CA ALA A 442 2.99 4.76 57.23
C ALA A 442 1.80 4.88 58.20
N ALA A 443 1.79 4.06 59.25
CA ALA A 443 0.72 4.03 60.24
C ALA A 443 0.55 5.35 61.01
N ASP A 444 1.60 6.18 61.08
CA ASP A 444 1.58 7.52 61.66
C ASP A 444 1.09 8.60 60.68
N GLY A 445 0.68 8.21 59.46
CA GLY A 445 0.21 9.10 58.41
C GLY A 445 1.34 9.78 57.61
N SER A 446 2.60 9.57 57.97
CA SER A 446 3.74 10.10 57.22
C SER A 446 3.89 9.38 55.87
N ILE A 447 4.51 10.06 54.90
CA ILE A 447 4.96 9.43 53.66
C ILE A 447 6.37 8.90 53.96
N PRO A 448 6.59 7.56 53.94
CA PRO A 448 7.92 7.01 54.15
C PRO A 448 8.92 7.60 53.15
N PRO A 449 10.22 7.70 53.50
CA PRO A 449 11.27 8.10 52.56
C PRO A 449 11.16 7.27 51.26
N ASP A 450 11.54 7.83 50.11
CA ASP A 450 11.45 7.17 48.80
C ASP A 450 12.18 5.82 48.78
N VAL A 451 11.47 4.77 49.17
CA VAL A 451 11.90 3.38 49.02
C VAL A 451 11.14 2.84 47.82
N TYR A 452 11.77 2.92 46.66
CA TYR A 452 11.24 2.46 45.38
C TYR A 452 11.21 0.92 45.35
N ARG A 453 10.02 0.33 45.25
CA ARG A 453 9.85 -1.13 45.20
C ARG A 453 9.12 -1.52 43.91
N PRO A 454 9.81 -2.16 42.94
CA PRO A 454 9.13 -2.86 41.86
C PRO A 454 8.25 -3.96 42.45
N GLN A 455 7.01 -4.05 41.99
CA GLN A 455 6.07 -5.07 42.43
C GLN A 455 5.70 -5.99 41.27
N ASN A 456 5.54 -7.28 41.60
CA ASN A 456 4.93 -8.27 40.72
C ASN A 456 3.54 -8.63 41.26
N PRO A 457 2.59 -9.02 40.40
CA PRO A 457 1.29 -9.43 40.86
C PRO A 457 1.44 -10.67 41.75
N THR A 458 0.69 -10.70 42.84
CA THR A 458 0.56 -11.86 43.70
C THR A 458 -0.15 -12.96 42.92
N VAL A 459 0.59 -14.02 42.57
CA VAL A 459 0.04 -15.19 41.89
C VAL A 459 -0.56 -16.14 42.93
N PRO A 460 -1.89 -16.40 42.92
CA PRO A 460 -2.52 -17.41 43.76
C PRO A 460 -1.93 -18.79 43.46
N ALA A 461 -1.79 -19.62 44.49
CA ALA A 461 -1.34 -20.99 44.28
C ALA A 461 -2.32 -21.74 43.36
N LEU A 462 -1.81 -22.35 42.28
CA LEU A 462 -2.61 -23.18 41.39
C LEU A 462 -3.17 -24.38 42.14
N SER A 463 -4.49 -24.50 42.16
CA SER A 463 -5.24 -25.63 42.71
C SER A 463 -6.39 -26.01 41.77
N PHE A 464 -6.85 -27.26 41.89
CA PHE A 464 -7.93 -27.83 41.08
C PHE A 464 -9.16 -28.05 41.97
N SER A 465 -10.29 -27.47 41.59
CA SER A 465 -11.53 -27.40 42.36
C SER A 465 -12.48 -28.57 42.07
N GLN A 466 -12.32 -29.27 40.94
CA GLN A 466 -13.08 -30.46 40.60
C GLN A 466 -12.16 -31.67 40.45
N GLN A 467 -12.47 -32.77 41.14
CA GLN A 467 -11.65 -34.00 41.14
C GLN A 467 -12.05 -35.03 40.07
N SER A 468 -12.92 -34.67 39.12
CA SER A 468 -13.30 -35.56 38.00
C SER A 468 -12.08 -35.86 37.13
N ILE A 469 -11.27 -34.84 36.84
CA ILE A 469 -9.93 -34.99 36.29
C ILE A 469 -8.91 -34.97 37.43
N LYS A 470 -8.16 -36.07 37.59
CA LYS A 470 -7.12 -36.17 38.61
C LYS A 470 -5.75 -35.96 37.98
N VAL A 471 -5.05 -34.95 38.45
CA VAL A 471 -3.66 -34.66 38.08
C VAL A 471 -2.74 -35.23 39.16
N GLN A 472 -1.95 -36.25 38.81
CA GLN A 472 -0.94 -36.83 39.69
C GLN A 472 0.40 -36.91 38.96
N SER A 473 1.37 -36.11 39.42
CA SER A 473 2.68 -36.00 38.76
C SER A 473 2.53 -35.67 37.26
N ASN A 474 3.00 -36.55 36.38
CA ASN A 474 2.97 -36.40 34.92
C ASN A 474 1.75 -37.08 34.25
N VAL A 475 0.74 -37.51 35.02
CA VAL A 475 -0.42 -38.23 34.48
C VAL A 475 -1.71 -37.51 34.86
N MET A 476 -2.57 -37.30 33.86
CA MET A 476 -3.96 -36.90 34.04
C MET A 476 -4.88 -38.10 33.80
N THR A 477 -5.82 -38.35 34.69
CA THR A 477 -6.80 -39.44 34.59
C THR A 477 -8.22 -38.90 34.74
N GLY A 478 -9.22 -39.65 34.25
CA GLY A 478 -10.64 -39.22 34.26
C GLY A 478 -11.18 -38.76 32.89
N LEU A 479 -10.37 -38.82 31.85
CA LEU A 479 -10.78 -38.62 30.45
C LEU A 479 -11.51 -39.89 29.96
N ASP A 480 -12.81 -40.00 30.19
CA ASP A 480 -13.64 -41.14 29.75
C ASP A 480 -14.26 -40.86 28.35
N PRO A 481 -13.78 -41.52 27.28
CA PRO A 481 -14.34 -41.33 25.94
C PRO A 481 -15.77 -41.86 25.80
N ALA A 482 -16.19 -42.84 26.59
CA ALA A 482 -17.54 -43.38 26.54
C ALA A 482 -18.58 -42.38 27.08
N GLN A 483 -18.14 -41.40 27.87
CA GLN A 483 -18.95 -40.30 28.39
C GLN A 483 -18.65 -38.95 27.73
N ASN A 484 -17.88 -38.91 26.62
CA ASN A 484 -17.42 -37.70 25.96
C ASN A 484 -16.61 -36.73 26.86
N LEU A 485 -16.01 -37.23 27.95
CA LEU A 485 -15.20 -36.40 28.86
C LEU A 485 -13.77 -36.14 28.34
N ASN A 486 -13.44 -36.67 27.16
CA ASN A 486 -12.14 -36.51 26.51
C ASN A 486 -12.13 -35.42 25.42
N THR A 487 -13.18 -34.60 25.26
CA THR A 487 -13.09 -33.41 24.39
C THR A 487 -12.33 -32.29 25.10
N VAL A 488 -11.67 -31.41 24.34
CA VAL A 488 -10.96 -30.25 24.91
C VAL A 488 -11.91 -29.37 25.72
N GLU A 489 -13.11 -29.14 25.20
CA GLU A 489 -14.13 -28.32 25.88
C GLU A 489 -14.51 -28.92 27.25
N GLN A 490 -14.82 -30.22 27.31
CA GLN A 490 -15.19 -30.89 28.55
C GLN A 490 -13.99 -31.04 29.51
N PHE A 491 -12.79 -31.22 28.97
CA PHE A 491 -11.57 -31.25 29.78
C PHE A 491 -11.32 -29.90 30.46
N VAL A 492 -11.37 -28.80 29.70
CA VAL A 492 -11.14 -27.45 30.22
C VAL A 492 -12.18 -27.09 31.28
N SER A 493 -13.46 -27.43 31.04
CA SER A 493 -14.53 -27.18 32.01
C SER A 493 -14.39 -28.04 33.28
N SER A 494 -13.93 -29.30 33.14
CA SER A 494 -13.82 -30.26 34.24
C SER A 494 -12.53 -30.16 35.05
N LEU A 495 -11.46 -29.55 34.52
CA LEU A 495 -10.18 -29.39 35.23
C LEU A 495 -10.30 -28.43 36.42
N GLY A 496 -11.22 -27.45 36.32
CA GLY A 496 -11.61 -26.58 37.44
C GLY A 496 -10.43 -25.87 38.11
N VAL A 497 -9.58 -25.15 37.37
CA VAL A 497 -8.45 -24.41 37.95
C VAL A 497 -8.87 -23.26 38.86
N THR A 498 -7.96 -22.83 39.75
CA THR A 498 -8.15 -21.64 40.60
C THR A 498 -8.56 -20.42 39.77
N ALA A 499 -9.52 -19.63 40.27
CA ALA A 499 -9.99 -18.43 39.58
C ALA A 499 -8.81 -17.50 39.20
N GLY A 500 -8.81 -17.02 37.95
CA GLY A 500 -7.73 -16.23 37.36
C GLY A 500 -6.72 -17.03 36.53
N TYR A 501 -6.76 -18.37 36.58
CA TYR A 501 -5.99 -19.20 35.65
C TYR A 501 -6.83 -19.58 34.42
N GLN A 502 -6.24 -19.49 33.23
CA GLN A 502 -6.81 -20.02 31.99
C GLN A 502 -6.09 -21.29 31.53
N VAL A 503 -6.86 -22.22 30.95
CA VAL A 503 -6.38 -23.49 30.43
C VAL A 503 -6.48 -23.48 28.91
N GLN A 504 -5.35 -23.67 28.24
CA GLN A 504 -5.27 -23.82 26.79
C GLN A 504 -4.66 -25.17 26.44
N VAL A 505 -5.16 -25.80 25.39
CA VAL A 505 -4.64 -27.09 24.93
C VAL A 505 -4.04 -26.93 23.53
N PHE A 506 -2.84 -27.46 23.35
CA PHE A 506 -2.11 -27.45 22.10
C PHE A 506 -1.77 -28.88 21.67
N LYS A 507 -1.55 -29.07 20.38
CA LYS A 507 -0.94 -30.28 19.81
C LYS A 507 0.56 -30.31 20.15
N SER A 508 1.20 -31.44 19.89
CA SER A 508 2.65 -31.61 20.15
C SER A 508 3.53 -30.66 19.34
N ASP A 509 3.03 -30.15 18.21
CA ASP A 509 3.70 -29.16 17.34
C ASP A 509 3.47 -27.70 17.77
N GLY A 510 2.73 -27.46 18.87
CA GLY A 510 2.45 -26.13 19.40
C GLY A 510 1.26 -25.42 18.79
N THR A 511 0.54 -26.02 17.83
CA THR A 511 -0.70 -25.45 17.29
C THR A 511 -1.89 -25.68 18.24
N PRO A 512 -2.93 -24.81 18.24
CA PRO A 512 -4.10 -25.00 19.10
C PRO A 512 -4.81 -26.34 18.84
N GLN A 513 -5.24 -27.01 19.91
CA GLN A 513 -6.05 -28.23 19.85
C GLN A 513 -7.46 -27.93 20.36
N THR A 514 -8.48 -28.22 19.54
CA THR A 514 -9.89 -27.89 19.85
C THR A 514 -10.81 -29.10 19.86
N GLU A 515 -10.32 -30.28 19.46
CA GLU A 515 -11.12 -31.49 19.31
C GLU A 515 -11.00 -32.41 20.54
N MET A 516 -10.31 -33.55 20.40
CA MET A 516 -10.14 -34.55 21.46
C MET A 516 -8.78 -34.44 22.15
N MET A 517 -8.76 -34.68 23.45
CA MET A 517 -7.58 -34.88 24.26
C MET A 517 -6.89 -36.18 23.86
N GLY A 518 -5.58 -36.10 23.61
CA GLY A 518 -4.75 -37.25 23.27
C GLY A 518 -3.35 -37.15 23.87
N THR A 519 -2.66 -38.29 23.92
CA THR A 519 -1.25 -38.34 24.34
C THR A 519 -0.41 -37.44 23.43
N GLY A 520 0.45 -36.61 24.04
CA GLY A 520 1.28 -35.63 23.33
C GLY A 520 0.65 -34.24 23.19
N ASN A 521 -0.60 -34.04 23.63
CA ASN A 521 -1.13 -32.69 23.79
C ASN A 521 -0.43 -31.95 24.93
N ILE A 522 -0.27 -30.64 24.77
CA ILE A 522 0.34 -29.73 25.74
C ILE A 522 -0.79 -28.95 26.41
N VAL A 523 -0.98 -29.14 27.71
CA VAL A 523 -1.91 -28.33 28.52
C VAL A 523 -1.12 -27.18 29.12
N ARG A 524 -1.44 -25.96 28.71
CA ARG A 524 -0.84 -24.73 29.25
C ARG A 524 -1.83 -24.08 30.19
N ILE A 525 -1.40 -23.84 31.43
CA ILE A 525 -2.18 -23.15 32.45
C ILE A 525 -1.44 -21.86 32.79
N ASN A 526 -2.04 -20.72 32.46
CA ASN A 526 -1.45 -19.40 32.69
C ASN A 526 -2.33 -18.61 33.65
N TYR A 527 -1.71 -17.87 34.57
CA TYR A 527 -2.40 -16.87 35.38
C TYR A 527 -2.54 -15.59 34.55
N GLU A 528 -3.76 -15.06 34.43
CA GLU A 528 -4.04 -13.77 33.78
C GLU A 528 -3.74 -12.56 34.65
#